data_AF-A0A897NSE5-F1
#
_entry.id   AF-A0A897NSE5-F1
#
_cell.length_a   1.000
_cell.length_b   1.000
_cell.length_c   1.000
_cell.angle_alpha   90.00
_cell.angle_beta   90.00
_cell.angle_gamma   90.00
#
_symmetry.space_group_name_H-M   'P 1'
#
loop_
_entity.id
_entity.type
_entity.pdbx_description
1 polymer ?
#
loop_
_entity_poly.entity_id
_entity_poly.type
_entity_poly.pdbx_seq_one_letter_code
_entity_poly.pdbx_strand_id
1 'polypeptide(L)'
;MSALGTINHNTKYSFVAAVSDVWGTNSEAGEVIEITDAADVSRYVVVTEDTPSYPYTWKVGDWYEFATVYGCNPKRPLYDSSTRRRDRLETKQAIPTTAFDIDPDVCPNCEGDLRHDNALILSEGSREIISKLPREFMLIATAESRITHHGNKADALENTAITSAIPSSPPRVVCSDCGTAMEEYYKQQ
;
A
#
# COMPACT_ATOMS: atom_id res chain seq x y z
N MET A 1 -3.78 -2.58 -23.93
CA MET A 1 -3.63 -1.76 -22.71
C MET A 1 -3.48 -2.73 -21.54
N SER A 2 -2.52 -2.49 -20.64
CA SER A 2 -2.32 -3.35 -19.46
C SER A 2 -3.55 -3.33 -18.56
N ALA A 3 -3.93 -4.50 -18.03
CA ALA A 3 -5.08 -4.64 -17.13
C ALA A 3 -4.92 -3.80 -15.86
N LEU A 4 -3.68 -3.65 -15.38
CA LEU A 4 -3.33 -2.88 -14.18
C LEU A 4 -3.23 -1.36 -14.43
N GLY A 5 -3.15 -0.92 -15.68
CA GLY A 5 -2.95 0.49 -16.01
C GLY A 5 -1.73 1.11 -15.34
N THR A 6 -1.83 2.40 -15.00
CA THR A 6 -0.83 3.12 -14.20
C THR A 6 -1.04 2.82 -12.71
N ILE A 7 0.01 2.36 -12.03
CA ILE A 7 -0.02 2.15 -10.58
C ILE A 7 0.08 3.49 -9.87
N ASN A 8 -0.85 3.74 -8.95
CA ASN A 8 -0.88 4.92 -8.11
C ASN A 8 -0.68 4.53 -6.65
N HIS A 9 0.01 5.39 -5.91
CA HIS A 9 0.25 5.19 -4.48
C HIS A 9 -1.08 5.17 -3.69
N ASN A 10 -1.20 4.25 -2.74
CA ASN A 10 -2.38 3.97 -1.91
C ASN A 10 -3.67 3.60 -2.68
N THR A 11 -3.57 3.25 -3.95
CA THR A 11 -4.75 2.75 -4.70
C THR A 11 -4.87 1.25 -4.54
N LYS A 12 -6.10 0.76 -4.32
CA LYS A 12 -6.40 -0.68 -4.23
C LYS A 12 -6.55 -1.26 -5.63
N TYR A 13 -5.95 -2.41 -5.85
CA TYR A 13 -6.01 -3.17 -7.09
C TYR A 13 -6.42 -4.62 -6.81
N SER A 14 -7.21 -5.18 -7.73
CA SER A 14 -7.44 -6.62 -7.83
C SER A 14 -7.18 -7.06 -9.27
N PHE A 15 -6.37 -8.09 -9.48
CA PHE A 15 -5.98 -8.53 -10.82
C PHE A 15 -5.46 -9.98 -10.82
N VAL A 16 -5.31 -10.54 -12.02
CA VAL A 16 -4.62 -11.81 -12.24
C VAL A 16 -3.32 -11.60 -13.00
N ALA A 17 -2.28 -12.32 -12.61
CA ALA A 17 -0.99 -12.31 -13.29
C ALA A 17 -0.25 -13.64 -13.12
N ALA A 18 0.65 -13.93 -14.04
CA ALA A 18 1.58 -15.04 -13.90
C ALA A 18 2.73 -14.65 -12.98
N VAL A 19 3.18 -15.53 -12.09
CA VAL A 19 4.44 -15.35 -11.37
C VAL A 19 5.59 -15.66 -12.32
N SER A 20 6.45 -14.69 -12.58
CA SER A 20 7.61 -14.84 -13.48
C SER A 20 8.92 -15.07 -12.74
N ASP A 21 9.05 -14.54 -11.52
CA ASP A 21 10.22 -14.78 -10.67
C ASP A 21 9.87 -14.55 -9.19
N VAL A 22 10.69 -15.10 -8.28
CA VAL A 22 10.50 -15.02 -6.83
C VAL A 22 11.82 -14.65 -6.17
N TRP A 23 11.84 -13.50 -5.50
CA TRP A 23 12.97 -13.00 -4.74
C TRP A 23 12.66 -13.09 -3.25
N GLY A 24 13.20 -14.14 -2.63
CA GLY A 24 13.13 -14.31 -1.18
C GLY A 24 14.15 -13.41 -0.49
N THR A 25 13.77 -12.19 -0.16
CA THR A 25 14.61 -11.31 0.67
C THR A 25 14.14 -11.37 2.11
N ASN A 26 14.81 -12.22 2.90
CA ASN A 26 14.71 -12.44 4.35
C ASN A 26 13.30 -12.71 4.92
N SER A 27 13.13 -13.90 5.50
CA SER A 27 11.88 -14.45 6.06
C SER A 27 11.16 -13.59 7.11
N GLU A 28 11.81 -12.54 7.61
CA GLU A 28 11.28 -11.62 8.63
C GLU A 28 10.67 -10.33 8.06
N ALA A 29 10.68 -10.15 6.74
CA ALA A 29 10.31 -8.89 6.10
C ALA A 29 9.29 -9.02 4.96
N GLY A 30 9.10 -10.23 4.43
CA GLY A 30 8.18 -10.56 3.34
C GLY A 30 8.87 -11.20 2.12
N GLU A 31 8.07 -11.50 1.10
CA GLU A 31 8.53 -12.04 -0.19
C GLU A 31 8.35 -10.97 -1.28
N VAL A 32 9.32 -10.84 -2.19
CA VAL A 32 9.15 -10.03 -3.40
C VAL A 32 8.96 -10.96 -4.58
N ILE A 33 7.86 -10.84 -5.29
CA ILE A 33 7.62 -11.62 -6.51
C ILE A 33 7.57 -10.71 -7.72
N GLU A 34 8.15 -11.16 -8.82
CA GLU A 34 7.90 -10.59 -10.13
C GLU A 34 6.68 -11.28 -10.75
N ILE A 35 5.77 -10.46 -11.25
CA ILE A 35 4.58 -10.90 -11.94
C ILE A 35 4.57 -10.35 -13.35
N THR A 36 4.00 -11.09 -14.29
CA THR A 36 3.74 -10.65 -15.66
C THR A 36 2.23 -10.69 -15.89
N ASP A 37 1.63 -9.53 -16.18
CA ASP A 37 0.19 -9.43 -16.41
C ASP A 37 -0.21 -9.97 -17.79
N ALA A 38 -1.52 -10.01 -18.07
CA ALA A 38 -2.03 -10.49 -19.36
C ALA A 38 -1.63 -9.66 -20.60
N ALA A 39 -1.00 -8.49 -20.39
CA ALA A 39 -0.46 -7.65 -21.45
C ALA A 39 1.08 -7.72 -21.52
N ASP A 40 1.68 -8.74 -20.90
CA ASP A 40 3.12 -8.99 -20.84
C ASP A 40 3.93 -7.86 -20.18
N VAL A 41 3.33 -7.18 -19.21
CA VAL A 41 3.99 -6.11 -18.44
C VAL A 41 4.43 -6.64 -17.07
N SER A 42 5.75 -6.66 -16.85
CA SER A 42 6.36 -7.12 -15.60
C SER A 42 6.29 -6.07 -14.48
N ARG A 43 5.96 -6.52 -13.26
CA ARG A 43 5.82 -5.70 -12.05
C ARG A 43 6.25 -6.48 -10.81
N TYR A 44 6.51 -5.77 -9.71
CA TYR A 44 6.76 -6.40 -8.41
C TYR A 44 5.55 -6.31 -7.49
N VAL A 45 5.29 -7.42 -6.80
CA VAL A 45 4.41 -7.48 -5.63
C VAL A 45 5.28 -7.83 -4.42
N VAL A 46 5.20 -7.02 -3.37
CA VAL A 46 5.77 -7.33 -2.06
C VAL A 46 4.66 -7.95 -1.23
N VAL A 47 4.85 -9.19 -0.79
CA VAL A 47 3.92 -9.94 0.05
C VAL A 47 4.46 -9.91 1.47
N THR A 48 3.80 -9.16 2.36
CA THR A 48 4.25 -9.01 3.74
C THR A 48 3.90 -10.24 4.58
N GLU A 49 4.58 -10.44 5.72
CA GLU A 49 4.30 -11.57 6.62
C GLU A 49 2.85 -11.61 7.14
N ASP A 50 2.18 -10.46 7.20
CA ASP A 50 0.79 -10.33 7.63
C ASP A 50 -0.22 -10.79 6.56
N THR A 51 0.24 -11.03 5.32
CA THR A 51 -0.66 -11.48 4.25
C THR A 51 -1.22 -12.86 4.62
N PRO A 52 -2.55 -13.08 4.56
CA PRO A 52 -3.14 -14.38 4.85
C PRO A 52 -2.46 -15.49 4.06
N SER A 53 -2.25 -16.66 4.66
CA SER A 53 -1.59 -17.82 4.02
C SER A 53 -0.10 -17.65 3.69
N TYR A 54 0.55 -16.57 4.13
CA TYR A 54 2.01 -16.45 4.10
C TYR A 54 2.69 -17.48 5.02
N PRO A 55 3.88 -18.03 4.67
CA PRO A 55 4.59 -17.86 3.39
C PRO A 55 3.97 -18.70 2.26
N TYR A 56 4.19 -18.27 1.02
CA TYR A 56 3.60 -18.91 -0.16
C TYR A 56 4.60 -19.81 -0.89
N THR A 57 4.16 -21.00 -1.31
CA THR A 57 4.92 -21.86 -2.23
C THR A 57 4.61 -21.48 -3.67
N TRP A 58 5.32 -20.48 -4.18
CA TRP A 58 5.15 -19.99 -5.55
C TRP A 58 5.59 -21.00 -6.60
N LYS A 59 4.84 -21.05 -7.72
CA LYS A 59 5.20 -21.80 -8.92
C LYS A 59 5.40 -20.81 -10.07
N VAL A 60 6.63 -20.69 -10.55
CA VAL A 60 6.95 -19.85 -11.70
C VAL A 60 6.22 -20.36 -12.94
N GLY A 61 5.56 -19.46 -13.66
CA GLY A 61 4.70 -19.74 -14.80
C GLY A 61 3.22 -19.93 -14.45
N ASP A 62 2.90 -20.18 -13.19
CA ASP A 62 1.51 -20.34 -12.76
C ASP A 62 0.82 -18.98 -12.58
N TRP A 63 -0.49 -18.98 -12.77
CA TRP A 63 -1.35 -17.80 -12.62
C TRP A 63 -1.96 -17.71 -11.23
N TYR A 64 -1.99 -16.48 -10.71
CA TYR A 64 -2.53 -16.15 -9.40
C TYR A 64 -3.46 -14.94 -9.49
N GLU A 65 -4.52 -14.95 -8.70
CA GLU A 65 -5.35 -13.78 -8.41
C GLU A 65 -4.80 -13.07 -7.19
N PHE A 66 -4.56 -11.77 -7.32
CA PHE A 66 -4.21 -10.85 -6.25
C PHE A 66 -5.39 -9.94 -6.01
N ALA A 67 -6.08 -10.09 -4.88
CA ALA A 67 -7.21 -9.25 -4.51
C ALA A 67 -6.83 -8.31 -3.35
N THR A 68 -7.24 -7.04 -3.48
CA THR A 68 -7.02 -6.01 -2.45
C THR A 68 -5.53 -5.78 -2.15
N VAL A 69 -4.70 -5.64 -3.19
CA VAL A 69 -3.29 -5.22 -3.05
C VAL A 69 -3.13 -3.73 -3.34
N TYR A 70 -2.14 -3.10 -2.74
CA TYR A 70 -1.98 -1.64 -2.75
C TYR A 70 -0.84 -1.19 -3.64
N GLY A 71 -1.08 -0.17 -4.47
CA GLY A 71 -0.01 0.52 -5.17
C GLY A 71 0.88 1.30 -4.20
N CYS A 72 2.19 1.20 -4.37
CA CYS A 72 3.20 1.82 -3.52
C CYS A 72 4.28 2.50 -4.35
N ASN A 73 4.75 3.66 -3.91
CA ASN A 73 5.91 4.35 -4.47
C ASN A 73 6.93 4.52 -3.34
N PRO A 74 8.12 3.91 -3.42
CA PRO A 74 9.11 3.93 -2.34
C PRO A 74 9.73 5.31 -2.13
N LYS A 75 9.66 6.20 -3.13
CA LYS A 75 10.12 7.59 -3.04
C LYS A 75 9.09 8.51 -2.39
N ARG A 76 7.85 8.03 -2.21
CA ARG A 76 6.85 8.71 -1.38
C ARG A 76 6.94 8.07 0.00
N PRO A 77 6.91 8.86 1.08
CA PRO A 77 6.98 8.28 2.42
C PRO A 77 5.91 7.19 2.59
N LEU A 78 6.28 6.05 3.15
CA LEU A 78 5.37 4.96 3.51
C LEU A 78 4.69 5.39 4.82
N TYR A 79 3.74 6.31 4.69
CA TYR A 79 3.45 7.35 5.70
C TYR A 79 3.06 6.81 7.09
N ASP A 80 3.95 7.00 8.08
CA ASP A 80 3.53 7.29 9.46
C ASP A 80 3.10 8.76 9.59
N SER A 81 2.21 9.01 10.55
CA SER A 81 1.58 10.30 10.92
C SER A 81 2.57 11.47 10.98
N SER A 82 3.70 11.22 11.66
CA SER A 82 4.67 12.23 12.07
C SER A 82 5.36 12.88 10.87
N THR A 83 5.74 12.07 9.88
CA THR A 83 6.47 12.51 8.70
C THR A 83 5.56 13.31 7.76
N ARG A 84 4.29 12.88 7.59
CA ARG A 84 3.32 13.59 6.73
C ARG A 84 2.89 14.93 7.33
N ARG A 85 2.70 14.99 8.65
CA ARG A 85 2.35 16.24 9.34
C ARG A 85 3.47 17.24 9.19
N ARG A 86 4.72 16.84 9.44
CA ARG A 86 5.88 17.70 9.24
C ARG A 86 5.98 18.21 7.79
N ASP A 87 5.99 17.32 6.81
CA ASP A 87 6.14 17.70 5.40
C ASP A 87 5.02 18.60 4.89
N ARG A 88 3.75 18.34 5.25
CA ARG A 88 2.62 19.19 4.82
C ARG A 88 2.56 20.53 5.52
N LEU A 89 2.94 20.58 6.80
CA LEU A 89 3.04 21.83 7.55
C LEU A 89 4.23 22.66 7.06
N GLU A 90 5.35 22.02 6.66
CA GLU A 90 6.53 22.69 6.11
C GLU A 90 6.32 23.17 4.67
N THR A 91 5.64 22.39 3.81
CA THR A 91 5.40 22.79 2.39
C THR A 91 4.24 23.75 2.22
N LYS A 92 3.24 23.78 3.13
CA LYS A 92 2.21 24.82 3.14
C LYS A 92 2.61 25.88 4.14
N GLN A 93 3.19 26.99 3.66
CA GLN A 93 3.57 28.21 4.40
C GLN A 93 2.44 28.90 5.20
N ALA A 94 1.30 28.24 5.43
CA ALA A 94 0.10 28.79 6.02
C ALA A 94 -0.16 28.35 7.48
N ILE A 95 0.67 27.48 8.06
CA ILE A 95 0.44 26.99 9.44
C ILE A 95 1.65 27.36 10.32
N PRO A 96 1.43 28.02 11.49
CA PRO A 96 2.52 28.45 12.38
C PRO A 96 3.39 27.29 12.87
N THR A 97 4.69 27.53 13.00
CA THR A 97 5.68 26.58 13.54
C THR A 97 5.38 26.11 14.97
N THR A 98 4.52 26.80 15.71
CA THR A 98 4.06 26.36 17.04
C THR A 98 3.15 25.12 17.00
N ALA A 99 2.66 24.72 15.82
CA ALA A 99 1.92 23.46 15.63
C ALA A 99 2.82 22.21 15.60
N PHE A 100 4.15 22.36 15.73
CA PHE A 100 5.12 21.26 15.78
C PHE A 100 5.34 20.68 17.19
N ASP A 101 4.88 21.35 18.25
CA ASP A 101 5.03 20.91 19.66
C ASP A 101 3.92 19.97 20.15
N ILE A 102 2.93 19.68 19.30
CA ILE A 102 1.83 18.79 19.64
C ILE A 102 2.19 17.39 19.13
N ASP A 103 2.05 16.41 20.01
CA ASP A 103 2.26 14.99 19.70
C ASP A 103 1.60 14.61 18.35
N PRO A 104 2.38 14.08 17.38
CA PRO A 104 1.89 13.79 16.04
C PRO A 104 0.86 12.67 15.99
N ASP A 105 0.74 11.85 17.03
CA ASP A 105 -0.14 10.69 17.10
C ASP A 105 -1.45 11.00 17.86
N VAL A 106 -1.52 12.17 18.48
CA VAL A 106 -2.61 12.58 19.36
C VAL A 106 -3.44 13.68 18.72
N CYS A 107 -4.76 13.58 18.86
CA CYS A 107 -5.68 14.60 18.37
C CYS A 107 -5.50 15.90 19.16
N PRO A 108 -5.20 17.04 18.50
CA PRO A 108 -5.07 18.34 19.17
C PRO A 108 -6.40 18.85 19.75
N ASN A 109 -7.53 18.27 19.34
CA ASN A 109 -8.86 18.69 19.78
C ASN A 109 -9.35 17.95 21.02
N CYS A 110 -9.07 16.65 21.14
CA CYS A 110 -9.62 15.82 22.23
C CYS A 110 -8.59 14.89 22.88
N GLU A 111 -7.32 15.01 22.51
CA GLU A 111 -6.22 14.14 22.98
C GLU A 111 -6.41 12.65 22.66
N GLY A 112 -7.33 12.34 21.75
CA GLY A 112 -7.66 10.98 21.34
C GLY A 112 -6.78 10.44 20.21
N ASP A 113 -6.80 9.12 20.01
CA ASP A 113 -5.96 8.46 19.01
C ASP A 113 -6.32 8.90 17.59
N LEU A 114 -5.33 9.29 16.78
CA LEU A 114 -5.55 9.57 15.38
C LEU A 114 -5.71 8.27 14.57
N ARG A 115 -6.85 8.13 13.90
CA ARG A 115 -7.09 7.12 12.87
C ARG A 115 -6.63 7.63 11.52
N HIS A 116 -5.84 6.82 10.85
CA HIS A 116 -5.45 7.06 9.47
C HIS A 116 -6.36 6.28 8.56
N ASP A 117 -7.46 6.91 8.12
CA ASP A 117 -8.26 6.33 7.07
C ASP A 117 -7.37 6.20 5.82
N ASN A 118 -7.07 4.95 5.43
CA ASN A 118 -6.30 4.56 4.25
C ASN A 118 -4.77 4.76 4.29
N ALA A 119 -4.11 4.76 5.46
CA ALA A 119 -2.64 4.63 5.49
C ALA A 119 -2.21 3.16 5.37
N LEU A 120 -1.23 2.91 4.50
CA LEU A 120 -0.60 1.60 4.37
C LEU A 120 0.48 1.48 5.47
N ILE A 121 0.13 0.85 6.58
CA ILE A 121 1.08 0.58 7.67
C ILE A 121 1.83 -0.71 7.34
N LEU A 122 3.16 -0.61 7.27
CA LEU A 122 4.06 -1.71 6.93
C LEU A 122 5.04 -1.95 8.07
N SER A 123 5.39 -3.22 8.31
CA SER A 123 6.45 -3.62 9.24
C SER A 123 7.80 -3.03 8.81
N GLU A 124 8.73 -2.89 9.76
CA GLU A 124 10.07 -2.35 9.50
C GLU A 124 10.80 -3.16 8.41
N GLY A 125 10.69 -4.50 8.47
CA GLY A 125 11.24 -5.38 7.46
C GLY A 125 10.68 -5.10 6.06
N SER A 126 9.36 -4.99 5.92
CA SER A 126 8.73 -4.65 4.65
C SER A 126 9.21 -3.30 4.10
N ARG A 127 9.35 -2.28 4.96
CA ARG A 127 9.88 -0.96 4.57
C ARG A 127 11.32 -1.08 4.06
N GLU A 128 12.16 -1.85 4.73
CA GLU A 128 13.56 -2.07 4.35
C GLU A 128 13.67 -2.72 2.98
N ILE A 129 12.90 -3.78 2.70
CA ILE A 129 12.85 -4.43 1.38
C ILE A 129 12.45 -3.42 0.30
N ILE A 130 11.34 -2.71 0.51
CA ILE A 130 10.77 -1.77 -0.45
C ILE A 130 11.79 -0.67 -0.82
N SER A 131 12.56 -0.18 0.16
CA SER A 131 13.59 0.85 -0.07
C SER A 131 14.73 0.41 -0.98
N LYS A 132 14.99 -0.90 -1.09
CA LYS A 132 16.07 -1.49 -1.89
C LYS A 132 15.62 -1.85 -3.31
N LEU A 133 14.33 -1.84 -3.60
CA LEU A 133 13.81 -2.20 -4.92
C LEU A 133 14.03 -1.07 -5.93
N PRO A 134 14.49 -1.39 -7.16
CA PRO A 134 14.90 -0.38 -8.14
C PRO A 134 13.72 0.35 -8.85
N ARG A 135 12.47 -0.05 -8.59
CA ARG A 135 11.28 0.45 -9.32
C ARG A 135 10.63 1.62 -8.60
N GLU A 136 10.08 2.54 -9.39
CA GLU A 136 9.36 3.72 -8.88
C GLU A 136 7.96 3.39 -8.33
N PHE A 137 7.32 2.33 -8.82
CA PHE A 137 6.05 1.84 -8.28
C PHE A 137 6.03 0.32 -8.20
N MET A 138 5.41 -0.20 -7.15
CA MET A 138 5.21 -1.62 -6.88
C MET A 138 3.84 -1.85 -6.24
N LEU A 139 3.45 -3.11 -6.09
CA LEU A 139 2.23 -3.51 -5.40
C LEU A 139 2.60 -4.15 -4.06
N ILE A 140 1.74 -4.01 -3.07
CA ILE A 140 1.95 -4.57 -1.73
C ILE A 140 0.71 -5.34 -1.29
N ALA A 141 0.88 -6.61 -0.95
CA ALA A 141 -0.13 -7.42 -0.29
C ALA A 141 0.02 -7.28 1.23
N THR A 142 -1.10 -7.12 1.93
CA THR A 142 -1.17 -6.93 3.39
C THR A 142 -2.18 -7.89 4.01
N ALA A 143 -2.47 -7.72 5.31
CA ALA A 143 -3.51 -8.49 6.02
C ALA A 143 -4.91 -8.46 5.37
N GLU A 144 -5.23 -7.41 4.59
CA GLU A 144 -6.51 -7.32 3.86
C GLU A 144 -6.48 -8.06 2.51
N SER A 145 -5.30 -8.43 2.03
CA SER A 145 -5.13 -9.02 0.72
C SER A 145 -5.54 -10.50 0.71
N ARG A 146 -5.88 -10.99 -0.46
CA ARG A 146 -6.14 -12.40 -0.71
C ARG A 146 -5.42 -12.80 -1.98
N ILE A 147 -4.69 -13.90 -1.91
CA ILE A 147 -3.97 -14.44 -3.06
C ILE A 147 -4.48 -15.85 -3.34
N THR A 148 -4.98 -16.08 -4.54
CA THR A 148 -5.57 -17.36 -4.96
C THR A 148 -4.72 -17.95 -6.08
N HIS A 149 -4.31 -19.22 -5.95
CA HIS A 149 -3.60 -19.94 -7.02
C HIS A 149 -4.59 -20.56 -8.01
N HIS A 150 -4.40 -20.29 -9.30
CA HIS A 150 -5.23 -20.84 -10.39
C HIS A 150 -4.50 -21.86 -11.26
N GLY A 151 -3.17 -21.95 -11.18
CA GLY A 151 -2.38 -22.82 -12.04
C GLY A 151 -2.24 -22.25 -13.46
N ASN A 152 -3.27 -22.33 -14.29
CA ASN A 152 -3.20 -21.89 -15.69
C ASN A 152 -3.96 -20.58 -15.96
N LYS A 153 -3.67 -19.96 -17.11
CA LYS A 153 -4.26 -18.68 -17.53
C LYS A 153 -5.78 -18.75 -17.74
N ALA A 154 -6.28 -19.86 -18.27
CA ALA A 154 -7.71 -19.99 -18.61
C ALA A 154 -8.55 -20.00 -17.32
N ASP A 155 -8.15 -20.79 -16.34
CA ASP A 155 -8.81 -20.91 -15.04
C ASP A 155 -8.77 -19.59 -14.26
N ALA A 156 -7.67 -18.84 -14.37
CA ALA A 156 -7.57 -17.51 -13.77
C ALA A 156 -8.57 -16.55 -14.42
N LEU A 157 -8.60 -16.45 -15.75
CA LEU A 157 -9.44 -15.48 -16.46
C LEU A 157 -10.94 -15.77 -16.35
N GLU A 158 -11.35 -17.04 -16.27
CA GLU A 158 -12.77 -17.42 -16.15
C GLU A 158 -13.38 -16.99 -14.79
N ASN A 159 -12.57 -16.97 -13.74
CA ASN A 159 -13.02 -16.68 -12.38
C ASN A 159 -12.91 -15.20 -11.97
N THR A 160 -12.40 -14.32 -12.85
CA THR A 160 -12.00 -12.96 -12.44
C THR A 160 -13.09 -11.91 -12.67
N ALA A 161 -13.47 -11.21 -11.60
CA ALA A 161 -14.13 -9.91 -11.70
C ALA A 161 -13.09 -8.83 -12.06
N ILE A 162 -13.41 -8.08 -13.13
CA ILE A 162 -12.65 -6.97 -13.74
C ILE A 162 -11.75 -6.22 -12.77
N THR A 163 -10.51 -5.94 -13.21
CA THR A 163 -9.57 -5.04 -12.54
C THR A 163 -10.24 -3.71 -12.20
N SER A 164 -10.62 -3.55 -10.94
CA SER A 164 -11.09 -2.26 -10.43
C SER A 164 -9.94 -1.65 -9.65
N ALA A 165 -9.32 -0.63 -10.25
CA ALA A 165 -8.69 0.38 -9.43
C ALA A 165 -9.83 1.06 -8.68
N ILE A 166 -10.00 0.75 -7.39
CA ILE A 166 -10.84 1.56 -6.54
C ILE A 166 -9.91 2.68 -6.07
N PRO A 167 -9.99 3.90 -6.64
CA PRO A 167 -9.26 5.01 -6.08
C PRO A 167 -9.73 5.14 -4.63
N SER A 168 -8.82 4.89 -3.69
CA SER A 168 -9.09 5.22 -2.31
C SER A 168 -9.26 6.74 -2.26
N SER A 169 -10.25 7.20 -1.51
CA SER A 169 -10.34 8.62 -1.17
C SER A 169 -8.98 9.07 -0.65
N PRO A 170 -8.52 10.30 -1.00
CA PRO A 170 -7.23 10.79 -0.53
C PRO A 170 -7.15 10.59 0.99
N PRO A 171 -6.06 10.01 1.49
CA PRO A 171 -5.98 9.55 2.88
C PRO A 171 -6.28 10.72 3.82
N ARG A 172 -7.25 10.52 4.72
CA ARG A 172 -7.67 11.53 5.70
C ARG A 172 -7.13 11.11 7.05
N VAL A 173 -6.50 12.05 7.76
CA VAL A 173 -6.16 11.85 9.18
C VAL A 173 -7.37 12.32 9.98
N VAL A 174 -8.05 11.39 10.63
CA VAL A 174 -9.29 11.62 11.37
C VAL A 174 -9.09 11.14 12.80
N CYS A 175 -9.45 11.93 13.80
CA CYS A 175 -9.42 11.42 15.18
C CYS A 175 -10.45 10.30 15.36
N SER A 176 -10.02 9.19 15.96
CA SER A 176 -10.88 8.03 16.27
C SER A 176 -12.00 8.37 17.24
N ASP A 177 -11.72 9.29 18.17
CA ASP A 177 -12.58 9.54 19.33
C ASP A 177 -13.59 10.65 19.05
N CYS A 178 -13.15 11.74 18.41
CA CYS A 178 -14.00 12.90 18.14
C CYS A 178 -14.31 13.11 16.65
N GLY A 179 -13.79 12.29 15.74
CA GLY A 179 -14.06 12.37 14.30
C GLY A 179 -13.45 13.60 13.61
N THR A 180 -12.59 14.36 14.29
CA THR A 180 -12.02 15.60 13.74
C THR A 180 -11.10 15.29 12.56
N ALA A 181 -11.35 15.89 11.39
CA ALA A 181 -10.44 15.85 10.25
C ALA A 181 -9.27 16.83 10.45
N MET A 182 -8.06 16.31 10.65
CA MET A 182 -6.90 17.13 11.03
C MET A 182 -6.56 18.21 10.00
N GLU A 183 -6.76 17.92 8.70
CA GLU A 183 -6.52 18.90 7.64
C GLU A 183 -7.42 20.14 7.71
N GLU A 184 -8.62 20.01 8.26
CA GLU A 184 -9.59 21.11 8.37
C GLU A 184 -9.39 21.87 9.67
N TYR A 185 -9.10 21.17 10.76
CA TYR A 185 -8.78 21.76 12.07
C TYR A 185 -7.64 22.79 11.97
N TYR A 186 -6.53 22.42 11.33
CA TYR A 186 -5.37 23.34 11.18
C TYR A 186 -5.58 24.46 10.16
N LYS A 187 -6.61 24.43 9.32
CA LYS A 187 -6.94 25.55 8.41
C LYS A 187 -7.82 26.61 9.05
N GLN A 188 -8.49 26.26 10.15
CA GLN A 188 -9.41 27.14 10.87
C GLN A 188 -8.74 27.92 12.02
N GLN A 189 -7.48 27.59 12.32
CA GLN A 189 -6.60 28.35 13.23
C GLN A 189 -5.68 29.26 12.43
#